data_AF-Q0AM93-F1
#
_entry.id   AF-Q0AM93-F1
#
_cell.length_a   1.000
_cell.length_b   1.000
_cell.length_c   1.000
_cell.angle_alpha   90.00
_cell.angle_beta   90.00
_cell.angle_gamma   90.00
#
_symmetry.space_group_name_H-M   'P 1'
#
loop_
_entity.id
_entity.type
_entity.pdbx_description
1 polymer ?
#
loop_
_entity_poly.entity_id
_entity_poly.type
_entity_poly.pdbx_seq_one_letter_code
_entity_poly.pdbx_strand_id
1 'polypeptide(L)'
;MSIQHPTIDDVLDFWFETAGPARWYASSPAFDARVRRLFARPIEDHARLWWESEHPWEDSAFGGLALIVMFDQFTRNAWRGSGHAFAHDEIARNVAWTMLERGYDWAIPDDRRAFVYMPFMHSEDIEDQDLCVALAADRLSGSGTLDHAIKHRDVIRQFGRFPYRNEALQRTSTPAETAYLQGGGYAPGRKRA
;
A
#
# COMPACT_ATOMS: atom_id res chain seq x y z
N MET A 1 -24.53 -2.44 5.08
CA MET A 1 -24.76 -0.97 5.02
C MET A 1 -23.45 -0.31 4.64
N SER A 2 -23.48 0.84 3.95
CA SER A 2 -22.26 1.64 3.69
C SER A 2 -21.84 2.30 5.01
N ILE A 3 -20.56 2.27 5.38
CA ILE A 3 -20.06 3.02 6.55
C ILE A 3 -19.84 4.45 6.07
N GLN A 4 -20.65 5.38 6.58
CA GLN A 4 -20.63 6.75 6.08
C GLN A 4 -19.41 7.54 6.59
N HIS A 5 -18.96 7.23 7.81
CA HIS A 5 -17.80 7.84 8.48
C HIS A 5 -17.12 6.75 9.31
N PRO A 6 -16.17 5.98 8.75
CA PRO A 6 -15.47 4.95 9.51
C PRO A 6 -14.61 5.60 10.59
N THR A 7 -14.53 4.97 11.75
CA THR A 7 -13.55 5.27 12.78
C THR A 7 -12.20 4.62 12.43
N ILE A 8 -11.16 4.95 13.20
CA ILE A 8 -9.85 4.27 13.10
C ILE A 8 -10.05 2.75 13.29
N ASP A 9 -10.82 2.35 14.30
CA ASP A 9 -11.07 0.95 14.63
C ASP A 9 -11.85 0.24 13.50
N ASP A 10 -12.85 0.88 12.89
CA ASP A 10 -13.57 0.29 11.75
C ASP A 10 -12.64 -0.11 10.60
N VAL A 11 -11.61 0.69 10.32
CA VAL A 11 -10.63 0.44 9.27
C VAL A 11 -9.69 -0.69 9.67
N LEU A 12 -9.13 -0.62 10.88
CA LEU A 12 -8.15 -1.58 11.37
C LEU A 12 -8.79 -2.95 11.62
N ASP A 13 -9.96 -3.01 12.23
CA ASP A 13 -10.69 -4.26 12.48
C ASP A 13 -11.14 -4.93 11.19
N PHE A 14 -11.57 -4.13 10.21
CA PHE A 14 -11.90 -4.68 8.90
C PHE A 14 -10.69 -5.35 8.24
N TRP A 15 -9.52 -4.71 8.30
CA TRP A 15 -8.33 -5.20 7.62
C TRP A 15 -7.64 -6.34 8.37
N PHE A 16 -7.36 -6.14 9.65
CA PHE A 16 -6.54 -7.06 10.44
C PHE A 16 -7.34 -8.24 11.00
N GLU A 17 -8.58 -8.00 11.46
CA GLU A 17 -9.38 -9.04 12.11
C GLU A 17 -10.36 -9.73 11.15
N THR A 18 -11.06 -8.95 10.32
CA THR A 18 -12.12 -9.50 9.45
C THR A 18 -11.58 -10.07 8.15
N ALA A 19 -10.61 -9.41 7.51
CA ALA A 19 -10.01 -9.87 6.27
C ALA A 19 -8.86 -10.85 6.55
N GLY A 20 -7.88 -10.42 7.35
CA GLY A 20 -6.74 -11.20 7.78
C GLY A 20 -5.75 -11.58 6.66
N PRO A 21 -4.64 -12.27 7.01
CA PRO A 21 -3.52 -12.54 6.10
C PRO A 21 -3.88 -13.24 4.80
N ALA A 22 -4.91 -14.10 4.83
CA ALA A 22 -5.39 -14.82 3.66
C ALA A 22 -5.99 -13.90 2.57
N ARG A 23 -6.33 -12.66 2.92
CA ARG A 23 -6.99 -11.69 2.04
C ARG A 23 -6.10 -10.51 1.66
N TRP A 24 -5.08 -10.17 2.45
CA TRP A 24 -4.23 -9.00 2.22
C TRP A 24 -3.56 -9.02 0.83
N TYR A 25 -3.08 -10.18 0.39
CA TYR A 25 -2.31 -10.31 -0.85
C TYR A 25 -2.99 -11.16 -1.93
N ALA A 26 -4.21 -11.64 -1.66
CA ALA A 26 -4.98 -12.47 -2.58
C ALA A 26 -5.96 -11.63 -3.40
N SER A 27 -5.91 -11.78 -4.73
CA SER A 27 -6.92 -11.18 -5.61
C SER A 27 -8.24 -11.95 -5.49
N SER A 28 -9.30 -11.26 -5.05
CA SER A 28 -10.64 -11.84 -4.91
C SER A 28 -11.70 -10.81 -5.29
N PRO A 29 -12.41 -10.98 -6.43
CA PRO A 29 -13.43 -10.04 -6.88
C PRO A 29 -14.53 -9.77 -5.84
N ALA A 30 -14.91 -10.77 -5.06
CA ALA A 30 -15.91 -10.62 -4.00
C ALA A 30 -15.39 -9.75 -2.84
N PHE A 31 -14.12 -9.89 -2.47
CA PHE A 31 -13.50 -9.05 -1.44
C PHE A 31 -13.28 -7.63 -1.95
N ASP A 32 -12.77 -7.48 -3.18
CA ASP A 32 -12.59 -6.18 -3.83
C ASP A 32 -13.92 -5.40 -3.91
N ALA A 33 -15.02 -6.07 -4.29
CA ALA A 33 -16.36 -5.47 -4.30
C ALA A 33 -16.83 -5.08 -2.88
N ARG A 34 -16.48 -5.86 -1.86
CA ARG A 34 -16.81 -5.54 -0.46
C ARG A 34 -16.04 -4.31 0.01
N VAL A 35 -14.72 -4.24 -0.23
CA VAL A 35 -13.89 -3.06 0.08
C VAL A 35 -14.45 -1.84 -0.62
N ARG A 36 -14.68 -1.92 -1.93
CA ARG A 36 -15.25 -0.81 -2.70
C ARG A 36 -16.59 -0.33 -2.15
N ARG A 37 -17.51 -1.26 -1.83
CA ARG A 37 -18.83 -0.92 -1.29
C ARG A 37 -18.75 -0.20 0.05
N LEU A 38 -17.83 -0.60 0.92
CA LEU A 38 -17.73 -0.06 2.28
C LEU A 38 -16.90 1.22 2.35
N PHE A 39 -15.81 1.29 1.59
CA PHE A 39 -14.76 2.30 1.79
C PHE A 39 -14.50 3.21 0.61
N ALA A 40 -15.07 3.00 -0.59
CA ALA A 40 -14.79 3.89 -1.73
C ALA A 40 -15.11 5.35 -1.44
N ARG A 41 -16.25 5.65 -0.82
CA ARG A 41 -16.60 7.02 -0.42
C ARG A 41 -15.74 7.54 0.74
N PRO A 42 -15.58 6.79 1.85
CA PRO A 42 -14.66 7.18 2.92
C PRO A 42 -13.24 7.50 2.44
N ILE A 43 -12.65 6.69 1.55
CA ILE A 43 -11.31 6.95 0.99
C ILE A 43 -11.25 8.35 0.38
N GLU A 44 -12.20 8.70 -0.49
CA GLU A 44 -12.22 10.02 -1.13
C GLU A 44 -12.46 11.15 -0.14
N ASP A 45 -13.36 10.96 0.84
CA ASP A 45 -13.67 11.97 1.86
C ASP A 45 -12.44 12.24 2.76
N HIS A 46 -11.71 11.20 3.18
CA HIS A 46 -10.48 11.33 3.97
C HIS A 46 -9.31 11.89 3.14
N ALA A 47 -9.19 11.51 1.86
CA ALA A 47 -8.18 12.07 0.97
C ALA A 47 -8.39 13.58 0.77
N ARG A 48 -9.63 14.03 0.57
CA ARG A 48 -9.97 15.45 0.49
C ARG A 48 -9.60 16.19 1.77
N LEU A 49 -9.95 15.62 2.94
CA LEU A 49 -9.63 16.23 4.23
C LEU A 49 -8.12 16.42 4.43
N TRP A 50 -7.32 15.43 4.01
CA TRP A 50 -5.85 15.48 4.07
C TRP A 50 -5.26 16.58 3.19
N TRP A 51 -5.81 16.80 1.98
CA TRP A 51 -5.36 17.88 1.10
C TRP A 51 -5.78 19.27 1.58
N GLU A 52 -6.91 19.38 2.26
CA GLU A 52 -7.45 20.66 2.73
C GLU A 52 -6.88 21.08 4.09
N SER A 53 -6.40 20.14 4.91
CA SER A 53 -5.94 20.40 6.29
C SER A 53 -5.08 19.25 6.84
N GLU A 54 -4.42 19.48 7.99
CA GLU A 54 -3.78 18.40 8.74
C GLU A 54 -4.83 17.37 9.20
N HIS A 55 -4.64 16.11 8.81
CA HIS A 55 -5.62 15.07 9.07
C HIS A 55 -5.53 14.63 10.54
N PRO A 56 -6.61 14.71 11.35
CA PRO A 56 -6.55 14.50 12.80
C PRO A 56 -6.13 13.08 13.21
N TRP A 57 -6.26 12.09 12.32
CA TRP A 57 -5.79 10.73 12.61
C TRP A 57 -4.25 10.62 12.62
N GLU A 58 -3.52 11.56 12.03
CA GLU A 58 -2.05 11.59 12.08
C GLU A 58 -1.51 11.91 13.49
N ASP A 59 -2.36 12.35 14.42
CA ASP A 59 -1.99 12.61 15.82
C ASP A 59 -1.85 11.35 16.69
N SER A 60 -2.00 10.15 16.09
CA SER A 60 -1.82 8.89 16.80
C SER A 60 -1.22 7.82 15.89
N ALA A 61 -0.50 6.86 16.49
CA ALA A 61 0.10 5.76 15.75
C ALA A 61 -0.93 4.91 14.99
N PHE A 62 -2.03 4.54 15.66
CA PHE A 62 -3.08 3.73 15.04
C PHE A 62 -3.89 4.51 14.00
N GLY A 63 -4.06 5.82 14.17
CA GLY A 63 -4.69 6.67 13.16
C GLY A 63 -3.84 6.79 11.90
N GLY A 64 -2.52 6.99 12.04
CA GLY A 64 -1.58 6.93 10.91
C GLY A 64 -1.62 5.58 10.19
N LEU A 65 -1.62 4.47 10.94
CA LEU A 65 -1.75 3.13 10.35
C LEU A 65 -3.08 2.96 9.59
N ALA A 66 -4.19 3.47 10.13
CA ALA A 66 -5.50 3.39 9.46
C ALA A 66 -5.51 4.18 8.14
N LEU A 67 -4.90 5.36 8.10
CA LEU A 67 -4.74 6.13 6.85
C LEU A 67 -3.87 5.37 5.84
N ILE A 68 -2.76 4.77 6.28
CA ILE A 68 -1.93 3.94 5.39
C ILE A 68 -2.73 2.76 4.83
N VAL A 69 -3.47 2.02 5.66
CA VAL A 69 -4.32 0.92 5.19
C VAL A 69 -5.36 1.42 4.18
N MET A 70 -5.97 2.60 4.43
CA MET A 70 -6.97 3.18 3.54
C MET A 70 -6.38 3.58 2.18
N PHE A 71 -5.25 4.28 2.17
CA PHE A 71 -4.68 4.89 0.97
C PHE A 71 -3.71 3.99 0.20
N ASP A 72 -3.08 3.03 0.87
CA ASP A 72 -2.18 2.08 0.25
C ASP A 72 -2.85 0.73 -0.03
N GLN A 73 -3.58 0.15 0.94
CA GLN A 73 -4.14 -1.20 0.79
C GLN A 73 -5.53 -1.20 0.15
N PHE A 74 -6.49 -0.46 0.73
CA PHE A 74 -7.88 -0.49 0.25
C PHE A 74 -8.01 0.00 -1.18
N THR A 75 -7.21 0.99 -1.58
CA THR A 75 -7.21 1.52 -2.95
C THR A 75 -6.89 0.44 -3.99
N ARG A 76 -5.92 -0.43 -3.68
CA ARG A 76 -5.50 -1.57 -4.53
C ARG A 76 -6.56 -2.66 -4.64
N ASN A 77 -7.48 -2.76 -3.68
CA ASN A 77 -8.66 -3.62 -3.75
C ASN A 77 -9.85 -2.94 -4.43
N ALA A 78 -10.18 -1.71 -4.02
CA ALA A 78 -11.39 -1.01 -4.47
C ALA A 78 -11.35 -0.64 -5.97
N TRP A 79 -10.17 -0.36 -6.51
CA TRP A 79 -9.98 0.07 -7.89
C TRP A 79 -8.92 -0.76 -8.64
N ARG A 80 -8.81 -2.05 -8.29
CA ARG A 80 -7.85 -2.99 -8.89
C ARG A 80 -7.81 -2.89 -10.42
N GLY A 81 -6.60 -2.80 -10.97
CA GLY A 81 -6.37 -2.78 -12.42
C GLY A 81 -6.58 -1.41 -13.07
N SER A 82 -6.80 -0.36 -12.28
CA SER A 82 -6.90 1.01 -12.78
C SER A 82 -5.89 1.93 -12.10
N GLY A 83 -5.56 3.06 -12.72
CA GLY A 83 -4.66 4.06 -12.14
C GLY A 83 -5.15 4.61 -10.80
N HIS A 84 -6.47 4.56 -10.55
CA HIS A 84 -7.07 4.99 -9.28
C HIS A 84 -6.61 4.14 -8.08
N ALA A 85 -6.14 2.91 -8.31
CA ALA A 85 -5.51 2.09 -7.27
C ALA A 85 -4.24 2.70 -6.68
N PHE A 86 -3.62 3.67 -7.37
CA PHE A 86 -2.36 4.31 -7.00
C PHE A 86 -2.50 5.81 -6.75
N ALA A 87 -3.71 6.36 -6.90
CA ALA A 87 -3.96 7.80 -6.86
C ALA A 87 -3.67 8.46 -5.50
N HIS A 88 -3.60 7.66 -4.43
CA HIS A 88 -3.33 8.13 -3.07
C HIS A 88 -2.02 7.58 -2.49
N ASP A 89 -1.14 7.02 -3.34
CA ASP A 89 0.18 6.53 -2.90
C ASP A 89 1.00 7.68 -2.25
N GLU A 90 0.86 8.91 -2.75
CA GLU A 90 1.50 10.09 -2.16
C GLU A 90 1.03 10.36 -0.73
N ILE A 91 -0.28 10.27 -0.47
CA ILE A 91 -0.85 10.49 0.87
C ILE A 91 -0.32 9.41 1.82
N ALA A 92 -0.40 8.14 1.41
CA ALA A 92 0.10 7.02 2.21
C ALA A 92 1.58 7.16 2.55
N ARG A 93 2.40 7.61 1.59
CA ARG A 93 3.84 7.82 1.78
C ARG A 93 4.14 8.96 2.73
N ASN A 94 3.42 10.08 2.62
CA ASN A 94 3.60 11.20 3.56
C ASN A 94 3.20 10.80 4.99
N VAL A 95 2.08 10.09 5.15
CA VAL A 95 1.69 9.57 6.48
C VAL A 95 2.74 8.61 7.04
N ALA A 96 3.32 7.74 6.20
CA ALA A 96 4.40 6.85 6.63
C ALA A 96 5.64 7.62 7.11
N TRP A 97 6.04 8.68 6.40
CA TRP A 97 7.09 9.60 6.86
C TRP A 97 6.76 10.22 8.21
N THR A 98 5.57 10.80 8.37
CA THR A 98 5.10 11.36 9.66
C THR A 98 5.19 10.33 10.78
N MET A 99 4.79 9.09 10.53
CA MET A 99 4.88 8.01 11.52
C MET A 99 6.33 7.69 11.91
N LEU A 100 7.27 7.68 10.97
CA LEU A 100 8.70 7.47 11.26
C LEU A 100 9.29 8.62 12.07
N GLU A 101 8.97 9.87 11.70
CA GLU A 101 9.45 11.08 12.38
C GLU A 101 8.95 11.16 13.83
N ARG A 102 7.68 10.80 14.06
CA ARG A 102 7.08 10.76 15.40
C ARG A 102 7.40 9.49 16.19
N GLY A 103 8.12 8.53 15.59
CA GLY A 103 8.42 7.22 16.19
C GLY A 103 7.19 6.34 16.44
N TYR A 104 6.09 6.61 15.73
CA TYR A 104 4.82 5.93 15.89
C TYR A 104 4.82 4.49 15.36
N ASP A 105 5.72 4.17 14.43
CA ASP A 105 5.87 2.81 13.92
C ASP A 105 6.25 1.80 15.03
N TRP A 106 7.02 2.22 16.03
CA TRP A 106 7.38 1.40 17.18
C TRP A 106 6.20 1.10 18.11
N ALA A 107 5.19 1.97 18.15
CA ALA A 107 3.96 1.74 18.91
C ALA A 107 3.03 0.72 18.22
N ILE A 108 3.27 0.40 16.95
CA ILE A 108 2.52 -0.61 16.21
C ILE A 108 3.14 -2.00 16.45
N PRO A 109 2.33 -3.04 16.74
CA PRO A 109 2.77 -4.42 16.81
C PRO A 109 3.45 -4.88 15.51
N ASP A 110 4.45 -5.77 15.60
CA ASP A 110 5.31 -6.19 14.48
C ASP A 110 4.50 -6.67 13.25
N ASP A 111 3.48 -7.50 13.47
CA ASP A 111 2.60 -8.06 12.43
C ASP A 111 1.85 -6.99 11.62
N ARG A 112 1.59 -5.83 12.22
CA ARG A 112 0.95 -4.68 11.57
C ARG A 112 1.95 -3.62 11.13
N ARG A 113 3.11 -3.53 11.78
CA ARG A 113 4.15 -2.53 11.51
C ARG A 113 4.66 -2.62 10.09
N ALA A 114 4.71 -3.84 9.52
CA ALA A 114 5.05 -4.05 8.12
C ALA A 114 4.25 -3.16 7.15
N PHE A 115 2.96 -2.90 7.44
CA PHE A 115 2.11 -2.03 6.62
C PHE A 115 2.54 -0.58 6.64
N VAL A 116 3.14 -0.10 7.74
CA VAL A 116 3.68 1.27 7.83
C VAL A 116 4.80 1.49 6.81
N TYR A 117 5.52 0.43 6.43
CA TYR A 117 6.66 0.52 5.50
C TYR A 117 6.29 0.22 4.04
N MET A 118 5.09 -0.32 3.79
CA MET A 118 4.63 -0.64 2.43
C MET A 118 4.48 0.57 1.50
N PRO A 119 4.11 1.79 1.97
CA PRO A 119 4.10 2.96 1.10
C PRO A 119 5.45 3.22 0.42
N PHE A 120 6.57 3.03 1.15
CA PHE A 120 7.92 3.12 0.57
C PHE A 120 8.18 1.98 -0.44
N MET A 121 7.76 0.76 -0.12
CA MET A 121 7.83 -0.40 -1.02
C MET A 121 7.06 -0.17 -2.33
N HIS A 122 5.99 0.62 -2.27
CA HIS A 122 5.14 0.93 -3.40
C HIS A 122 5.53 2.20 -4.15
N SER A 123 6.52 2.95 -3.67
CA SER A 123 7.04 4.14 -4.35
C SER A 123 7.87 3.76 -5.57
N GLU A 124 7.80 4.54 -6.65
CA GLU A 124 8.68 4.42 -7.83
C GLU A 124 9.91 5.33 -7.70
N ASP A 125 10.49 5.38 -6.50
CA ASP A 125 11.65 6.19 -6.10
C ASP A 125 12.70 5.27 -5.44
N ILE A 126 13.97 5.39 -5.81
CA ILE A 126 14.99 4.41 -5.37
C ILE A 126 15.39 4.61 -3.91
N GLU A 127 15.38 5.84 -3.42
CA GLU A 127 15.67 6.18 -2.03
C GLU A 127 14.59 5.63 -1.10
N ASP A 128 13.31 5.74 -1.47
CA ASP A 128 12.20 5.09 -0.75
C ASP A 128 12.38 3.56 -0.71
N GLN A 129 12.81 2.94 -1.82
CA GLN A 129 13.03 1.50 -1.87
C GLN A 129 14.17 1.03 -0.96
N ASP A 130 15.29 1.76 -0.95
CA ASP A 130 16.41 1.47 -0.05
C ASP A 130 16.03 1.67 1.42
N LEU A 131 15.24 2.71 1.74
CA LEU A 131 14.67 2.92 3.06
C LEU A 131 13.76 1.76 3.48
N CYS A 132 12.87 1.32 2.61
CA CYS A 132 11.96 0.21 2.91
C CYS A 132 12.73 -1.07 3.27
N VAL A 133 13.78 -1.39 2.51
CA VAL A 133 14.65 -2.55 2.79
C VAL A 133 15.34 -2.40 4.15
N ALA A 134 15.87 -1.22 4.46
CA ALA A 134 16.53 -0.96 5.74
C ALA A 134 15.56 -1.10 6.92
N LEU A 135 14.37 -0.49 6.84
CA LEU A 135 13.34 -0.57 7.88
C LEU A 135 12.86 -2.01 8.09
N ALA A 136 12.61 -2.75 7.00
CA ALA A 136 12.18 -4.14 7.10
C ALA A 136 13.25 -5.05 7.72
N ALA A 137 14.53 -4.79 7.45
CA ALA A 137 15.63 -5.57 8.00
C ALA A 137 15.90 -5.27 9.50
N ASP A 138 15.75 -4.01 9.90
CA ASP A 138 16.07 -3.54 11.26
C ASP A 138 14.90 -3.69 12.23
N ARG A 139 13.67 -3.46 11.77
CA ARG A 139 12.51 -3.22 12.65
C ARG A 139 11.41 -4.29 12.60
N LEU A 140 11.54 -5.31 11.75
CA LEU A 140 10.60 -6.43 11.66
C LEU A 140 11.30 -7.75 12.01
N SER A 141 10.62 -8.62 12.75
CA SER A 141 11.17 -9.94 13.12
C SER A 141 11.05 -10.99 12.02
N GLY A 142 10.17 -10.80 11.03
CA GLY A 142 9.91 -11.75 9.95
C GLY A 142 10.60 -11.38 8.62
N SER A 143 11.06 -12.38 7.87
CA SER A 143 11.72 -12.14 6.57
C SER A 143 10.76 -11.84 5.42
N GLY A 144 9.47 -12.15 5.55
CA GLY A 144 8.51 -12.05 4.45
C GLY A 144 8.47 -10.66 3.82
N THR A 145 8.29 -9.62 4.63
CA THR A 145 8.27 -8.22 4.16
C THR A 145 9.62 -7.81 3.57
N LEU A 146 10.74 -8.22 4.19
CA LEU A 146 12.08 -7.92 3.70
C LEU A 146 12.34 -8.52 2.31
N ASP A 147 11.99 -9.80 2.12
CA ASP A 147 12.14 -10.49 0.84
C ASP A 147 11.32 -9.81 -0.27
N HIS A 148 10.14 -9.30 0.06
CA HIS A 148 9.32 -8.52 -0.85
C HIS A 148 9.91 -7.13 -1.10
N ALA A 149 10.42 -6.44 -0.08
CA ALA A 149 11.07 -5.14 -0.22
C ALA A 149 12.26 -5.19 -1.18
N ILE A 150 13.11 -6.21 -1.04
CA ILE A 150 14.27 -6.41 -1.92
C ILE A 150 13.83 -6.59 -3.37
N LYS A 151 12.81 -7.42 -3.63
CA LYS A 151 12.29 -7.65 -4.99
C LYS A 151 11.68 -6.40 -5.62
N HIS A 152 10.99 -5.56 -4.83
CA HIS A 152 10.48 -4.27 -5.32
C HIS A 152 11.63 -3.34 -5.67
N ARG A 153 12.62 -3.21 -4.79
CA ARG A 153 13.81 -2.40 -5.03
C ARG A 153 14.54 -2.81 -6.29
N ASP A 154 14.73 -4.11 -6.51
CA ASP A 154 15.44 -4.60 -7.69
C ASP A 154 14.73 -4.23 -9.00
N VAL A 155 13.39 -4.23 -9.01
CA VAL A 155 12.59 -3.76 -10.14
C VAL A 155 12.79 -2.26 -10.38
N ILE A 156 12.71 -1.45 -9.32
CA ILE A 156 12.92 0.01 -9.43
C ILE A 156 14.36 0.33 -9.85
N ARG A 157 15.36 -0.38 -9.32
CA ARG A 157 16.76 -0.21 -9.74
C ARG A 157 16.96 -0.54 -11.21
N GLN A 158 16.22 -1.51 -11.74
CA GLN A 158 16.34 -1.93 -13.14
C GLN A 158 15.59 -1.00 -14.12
N PHE A 159 14.38 -0.55 -13.75
CA PHE A 159 13.47 0.14 -14.69
C PHE A 159 13.12 1.58 -14.31
N GLY A 160 13.47 2.02 -13.10
CA GLY A 160 13.07 3.31 -12.53
C GLY A 160 11.58 3.42 -12.18
N ARG A 161 10.81 2.34 -12.38
CA ARG A 161 9.36 2.27 -12.18
C ARG A 161 8.92 0.80 -12.14
N PHE A 162 7.66 0.53 -11.81
CA PHE A 162 7.07 -0.80 -11.84
C PHE A 162 6.43 -1.11 -13.19
N PRO A 163 7.01 -1.99 -14.04
CA PRO A 163 6.47 -2.25 -15.37
C PRO A 163 5.06 -2.85 -15.34
N TYR A 164 4.73 -3.61 -14.29
CA TYR A 164 3.41 -4.21 -14.11
C TYR A 164 2.30 -3.19 -13.82
N ARG A 165 2.63 -1.92 -13.54
CA ARG A 165 1.64 -0.83 -13.42
C ARG A 165 1.35 -0.13 -14.75
N ASN A 166 2.11 -0.39 -15.81
CA ASN A 166 2.03 0.37 -17.06
C ASN A 166 0.62 0.39 -17.66
N GLU A 167 -0.06 -0.75 -17.72
CA GLU A 167 -1.43 -0.82 -18.25
C GLU A 167 -2.41 0.03 -17.43
N ALA A 168 -2.40 -0.15 -16.10
CA ALA A 168 -3.27 0.59 -15.19
C ALA A 168 -3.01 2.10 -15.20
N LEU A 169 -1.75 2.51 -15.37
CA LEU A 169 -1.30 3.90 -15.45
C LEU A 169 -1.23 4.44 -16.89
N GLN A 170 -1.72 3.70 -17.89
CA GLN A 170 -1.72 4.09 -19.30
C GLN A 170 -0.34 4.48 -19.86
N ARG A 171 0.72 3.81 -19.39
CA ARG A 171 2.10 4.01 -19.86
C ARG A 171 2.44 3.02 -20.98
N THR A 172 3.22 3.47 -21.95
CA THR A 172 3.81 2.56 -22.94
C THR A 172 4.96 1.75 -22.32
N SER A 173 4.86 0.43 -22.38
CA SER A 173 5.95 -0.47 -21.98
C SER A 173 7.07 -0.46 -23.01
N THR A 174 8.32 -0.42 -22.53
CA THR A 174 9.50 -0.63 -23.37
C THR A 174 9.63 -2.12 -23.76
N PRO A 175 10.46 -2.44 -24.77
CA PRO A 175 10.75 -3.84 -25.10
C PRO A 175 11.35 -4.62 -23.93
N ALA A 176 12.24 -4.01 -23.13
CA ALA A 176 12.86 -4.64 -21.97
C ALA A 176 11.85 -4.94 -20.86
N GLU A 177 10.95 -4.00 -20.58
CA GLU A 177 9.85 -4.18 -19.62
C GLU A 177 8.89 -5.29 -20.06
N THR A 178 8.55 -5.34 -21.35
CA THR A 178 7.69 -6.40 -21.91
C THR A 178 8.34 -7.77 -21.78
N ALA A 179 9.62 -7.89 -22.17
CA ALA A 179 10.37 -9.13 -22.05
C ALA A 179 10.51 -9.60 -20.60
N TYR A 180 10.74 -8.68 -19.66
CA TYR A 180 10.80 -8.97 -18.23
C TYR A 180 9.49 -9.56 -17.70
N LEU A 181 8.35 -8.94 -18.02
CA LEU A 181 7.04 -9.43 -17.58
C LEU A 181 6.64 -10.75 -18.26
N GLN A 182 7.00 -10.95 -19.54
CA GLN A 182 6.75 -12.20 -20.26
C GLN A 182 7.64 -13.35 -19.76
N GLY A 183 8.87 -13.04 -19.34
CA GLY A 183 9.80 -14.00 -18.74
C GLY A 183 9.50 -14.39 -17.30
N GLY A 184 8.35 -14.00 -16.74
CA GLY A 184 7.96 -14.32 -15.37
C GLY A 184 8.60 -13.42 -14.30
N GLY A 185 9.01 -12.21 -14.69
CA GLY A 185 9.53 -11.19 -13.78
C GLY A 185 8.59 -10.91 -12.60
N TYR A 186 9.17 -10.37 -11.53
CA TYR A 186 8.44 -10.05 -10.31
C TYR A 186 7.32 -9.03 -10.57
N ALA A 187 6.07 -9.47 -10.35
CA ALA A 187 4.85 -8.70 -10.53
C ALA A 187 3.82 -9.16 -9.47
N PRO A 188 3.88 -8.62 -8.24
CA PRO A 188 2.98 -9.03 -7.15
C PRO A 188 1.51 -8.78 -7.53
N GLY A 189 0.63 -9.70 -7.13
CA GLY A 189 -0.81 -9.61 -7.40
C GLY A 189 -1.25 -9.95 -8.84
N ARG A 190 -0.31 -10.14 -9.79
CA ARG A 190 -0.65 -10.64 -11.13
C ARG A 190 -0.85 -12.16 -11.07
N LYS A 191 -1.99 -12.66 -11.55
CA LYS A 191 -2.13 -14.11 -11.80
C LYS A 191 -1.10 -14.48 -12.87
N ARG A 192 -0.20 -15.40 -12.55
CA ARG A 192 0.63 -16.05 -13.57
C ARG A 192 -0.33 -16.80 -14.49
N ALA A 193 -0.29 -16.47 -15.78
CA ALA A 193 -1.05 -17.18 -16.81
C ALA A 193 -0.52 -18.61 -16.95
#